data_AF-A0A661X6K0-F1
#
_entry.id   AF-A0A661X6K0-F1
#
_cell.length_a   1.000
_cell.length_b   1.000
_cell.length_c   1.000
_cell.angle_alpha   90.00
_cell.angle_beta   90.00
_cell.angle_gamma   90.00
#
_symmetry.space_group_name_H-M   'P 1'
#
loop_
_entity.id
_entity.type
_entity.pdbx_description
1 polymer ?
#
loop_
_entity_poly.entity_id
_entity_poly.type
_entity_poly.pdbx_seq_one_letter_code
_entity_poly.pdbx_strand_id
1 'polypeptide(L)'
;MKDLIACLIPAIIITSLSPLMFFVKKNFFVGFRTEETLSDEVVWKKSNRFAGFIFLIVGGFLIFMSIVSYLLKFRLWFKFYPAFFLAAIGIGLIISIIYSKKVARERKGVSKTFTITNPLIILILVISLATLITGAIMPFIPQNSFIGIRTSRTLNNPILWRKVNTVGGIGFVVIGLAFSFIFYRILKIVDKEKRTKEFSRSIIMFIVITSVWVIFSIFLPYIL
;
A
#
# COMPACT_ATOMS: atom_id res chain seq x y z
N MET A 1 18.80 -33.39 10.68
CA MET A 1 17.52 -34.08 10.98
C MET A 1 16.98 -33.67 12.35
N LYS A 2 17.77 -33.77 13.44
CA LYS A 2 17.36 -33.29 14.78
C LYS A 2 16.91 -31.81 14.78
N ASP A 3 17.69 -30.90 14.19
CA ASP A 3 17.34 -29.47 14.14
C ASP A 3 16.04 -29.19 13.37
N LEU A 4 15.79 -29.94 12.29
CA LEU A 4 14.56 -29.85 11.53
C LEU A 4 13.36 -30.25 12.38
N ILE A 5 13.45 -31.39 13.09
CA ILE A 5 12.38 -31.88 13.97
C ILE A 5 12.11 -30.85 15.08
N ALA A 6 13.15 -30.31 15.70
CA ALA A 6 13.03 -29.29 16.74
C ALA A 6 12.31 -28.01 16.24
N CYS A 7 12.55 -27.60 14.99
CA CYS A 7 11.85 -26.46 14.39
C CYS A 7 10.40 -26.80 14.02
N LEU A 8 10.14 -27.99 13.48
CA LEU A 8 8.81 -28.40 13.00
C LEU A 8 7.79 -28.58 14.13
N ILE A 9 8.19 -29.13 15.29
CA ILE A 9 7.27 -29.36 16.42
C ILE A 9 6.45 -28.11 16.78
N PRO A 10 7.07 -26.96 17.15
CA PRO A 10 6.31 -25.78 17.53
C PRO A 10 5.52 -25.17 16.36
N ALA A 11 6.04 -25.26 15.12
CA ALA A 11 5.33 -24.75 13.94
C ALA A 11 4.07 -25.56 13.64
N ILE A 12 4.14 -26.89 13.76
CA ILE A 12 3.00 -27.80 13.61
C ILE A 12 1.97 -27.54 14.71
N ILE A 13 2.39 -27.38 15.97
CA ILE A 13 1.47 -27.09 17.08
C ILE A 13 0.65 -25.83 16.78
N ILE A 14 1.29 -24.73 16.41
CA ILE A 14 0.58 -23.48 16.09
C ILE A 14 -0.34 -23.65 14.88
N THR A 15 0.15 -24.29 13.81
CA THR A 15 -0.63 -24.52 12.59
C THR A 15 -1.89 -25.35 12.89
N SER A 16 -1.76 -26.39 13.71
CA SER A 16 -2.87 -27.30 14.06
C SER A 16 -3.87 -26.69 15.04
N LEU A 17 -3.42 -25.84 15.96
CA LEU A 17 -4.31 -25.15 16.90
C LEU A 17 -5.07 -23.98 16.26
N SER A 18 -4.53 -23.40 15.18
CA SER A 18 -5.06 -22.20 14.54
C SER A 18 -6.51 -22.35 14.02
N PRO A 19 -6.91 -23.43 13.32
CA PRO A 19 -8.29 -23.63 12.87
C PRO A 19 -9.31 -23.79 14.00
N LEU A 20 -8.89 -24.27 15.18
CA LEU A 20 -9.80 -24.40 16.32
C LEU A 20 -10.39 -23.05 16.72
N MET A 21 -9.62 -21.97 16.57
CA MET A 21 -10.06 -20.60 16.85
C MET A 21 -11.25 -20.16 15.99
N PHE A 22 -11.56 -20.84 14.88
CA PHE A 22 -12.70 -20.49 14.01
C PHE A 22 -14.04 -20.86 14.63
N PHE A 23 -14.06 -21.86 15.51
CA PHE A 23 -15.28 -22.48 16.02
C PHE A 23 -15.45 -22.31 17.54
N VAL A 24 -14.41 -21.88 18.25
CA VAL A 24 -14.46 -21.70 19.70
C VAL A 24 -15.45 -20.60 20.11
N LYS A 25 -16.44 -20.97 20.94
CA LYS A 25 -17.37 -20.03 21.57
C LYS A 25 -16.67 -19.17 22.62
N LYS A 26 -17.22 -17.98 22.92
CA LYS A 26 -16.66 -17.06 23.91
C LYS A 26 -16.47 -17.74 25.27
N ASN A 27 -15.24 -17.73 25.78
CA ASN A 27 -14.87 -18.35 27.04
C ASN A 27 -13.57 -17.73 27.59
N PHE A 28 -13.18 -18.09 28.81
CA PHE A 28 -11.99 -17.55 29.48
C PHE A 28 -10.72 -18.39 29.28
N PHE A 29 -10.79 -19.58 28.68
CA PHE A 29 -9.69 -20.55 28.64
C PHE A 29 -9.01 -20.64 27.27
N VAL A 30 -9.79 -20.74 26.19
CA VAL A 30 -9.33 -21.04 24.82
C VAL A 30 -9.70 -19.90 23.88
N GLY A 31 -8.74 -19.47 23.06
CA GLY A 31 -8.92 -18.45 22.03
C GLY A 31 -8.08 -17.19 22.24
N PHE A 32 -8.17 -16.27 21.28
CA PHE A 32 -7.56 -14.96 21.31
C PHE A 32 -8.36 -14.04 22.23
N ARG A 33 -7.74 -13.65 23.34
CA ARG A 33 -8.38 -12.94 24.45
C ARG A 33 -7.75 -11.57 24.65
N THR A 34 -8.59 -10.57 24.50
CA THR A 34 -8.40 -9.15 24.76
C THR A 34 -9.65 -8.65 25.50
N GLU A 35 -9.56 -7.52 26.20
CA GLU A 35 -10.71 -6.89 26.86
C GLU A 35 -11.89 -6.71 25.89
N GLU A 36 -11.59 -6.36 24.65
CA GLU A 36 -12.59 -6.19 23.59
C GLU A 36 -13.26 -7.50 23.17
N THR A 37 -12.50 -8.59 23.01
CA THR A 37 -13.10 -9.89 22.66
C THR A 37 -13.92 -10.50 23.78
N LEU A 38 -13.55 -10.27 25.05
CA LEU A 38 -14.28 -10.82 26.19
C LEU A 38 -15.60 -10.07 26.43
N SER A 39 -15.64 -8.78 26.09
CA SER A 39 -16.83 -7.93 26.26
C SER A 39 -17.91 -8.16 25.21
N ASP A 40 -17.58 -8.50 23.95
CA ASP A 40 -18.57 -8.61 22.86
C ASP A 40 -18.40 -9.90 22.03
N GLU A 41 -19.49 -10.65 21.80
CA GLU A 41 -19.47 -11.94 21.10
C GLU A 41 -19.18 -11.82 19.59
N VAL A 42 -19.58 -10.71 18.95
CA VAL A 42 -19.27 -10.44 17.54
C VAL A 42 -17.79 -10.11 17.39
N VAL A 43 -17.24 -9.30 18.30
CA VAL A 43 -15.80 -9.00 18.36
C VAL A 43 -15.02 -10.28 18.62
N TRP A 44 -15.46 -11.13 19.57
CA TRP A 44 -14.88 -12.44 19.82
C TRP A 44 -14.77 -13.27 18.54
N LYS A 45 -15.89 -13.48 17.85
CA LYS A 45 -15.95 -14.36 16.67
C LYS A 45 -15.08 -13.84 15.53
N LYS A 46 -15.14 -12.54 15.22
CA LYS A 46 -14.35 -11.92 14.14
C LYS A 46 -12.85 -11.96 14.46
N SER A 47 -12.46 -11.61 15.68
CA SER A 47 -11.04 -11.55 16.09
C SER A 47 -10.43 -12.94 16.21
N ASN A 48 -11.14 -13.93 16.76
CA ASN A 48 -10.64 -15.30 16.85
C ASN A 48 -10.47 -15.92 15.46
N ARG A 49 -11.43 -15.69 14.54
CA ARG A 49 -11.29 -16.15 13.15
C ARG A 49 -10.08 -15.52 12.46
N PHE A 50 -9.89 -14.21 12.64
CA PHE A 50 -8.75 -13.50 12.06
C PHE A 50 -7.42 -13.96 12.65
N ALA A 51 -7.30 -14.02 13.97
CA ALA A 51 -6.10 -14.49 14.66
C ALA A 51 -5.75 -15.93 14.26
N GLY A 52 -6.74 -16.83 14.21
CA GLY A 52 -6.52 -18.19 13.71
C GLY A 52 -5.99 -18.20 12.27
N PHE A 53 -6.49 -17.33 11.39
CA PHE A 53 -5.98 -17.26 10.01
C PHE A 53 -4.53 -16.73 9.96
N ILE A 54 -4.20 -15.71 10.77
CA ILE A 54 -2.84 -15.19 10.90
C ILE A 54 -1.88 -16.27 11.39
N PHE A 55 -2.23 -16.99 12.46
CA PHE A 55 -1.36 -18.04 13.01
C PHE A 55 -1.25 -19.27 12.11
N LEU A 56 -2.28 -19.56 11.30
CA LEU A 56 -2.21 -20.59 10.26
C LEU A 56 -1.17 -20.23 9.19
N ILE A 57 -1.15 -18.97 8.74
CA ILE A 57 -0.15 -18.47 7.77
C ILE A 57 1.25 -18.49 8.38
N VAL A 58 1.40 -17.98 9.60
CA VAL A 58 2.70 -17.95 10.31
C VAL A 58 3.25 -19.36 10.48
N GLY A 59 2.43 -20.29 10.96
CA GLY A 59 2.83 -21.68 11.15
C GLY A 59 3.19 -22.38 9.84
N GLY A 60 2.36 -22.21 8.80
CA GLY A 60 2.63 -22.74 7.46
C GLY A 60 3.93 -22.21 6.85
N PHE A 61 4.20 -20.91 7.01
CA PHE A 61 5.46 -20.30 6.59
C PHE A 61 6.67 -20.89 7.33
N LEU A 62 6.59 -21.07 8.65
CA LEU A 62 7.67 -21.65 9.45
C LEU A 62 7.95 -23.12 9.07
N ILE A 63 6.90 -23.91 8.81
CA ILE A 63 7.04 -25.28 8.31
C ILE A 63 7.75 -25.28 6.95
N PHE A 64 7.23 -24.49 6.00
CA PHE A 64 7.78 -24.39 4.65
C PHE A 64 9.25 -23.98 4.68
N MET A 65 9.59 -22.90 5.38
CA MET A 65 10.96 -22.40 5.48
C MET A 65 11.91 -23.40 6.16
N SER A 66 11.43 -24.16 7.14
CA SER A 66 12.24 -25.19 7.81
C SER A 66 12.57 -26.36 6.88
N ILE A 67 11.61 -26.81 6.07
CA ILE A 67 11.82 -27.86 5.07
C ILE A 67 12.77 -27.37 3.97
N VAL A 68 12.51 -26.19 3.40
CA VAL A 68 13.36 -25.61 2.34
C VAL A 68 14.79 -25.40 2.84
N SER A 69 14.96 -24.85 4.04
CA SER A 69 16.28 -24.62 4.63
C SER A 69 17.03 -25.93 4.90
N TYR A 70 16.32 -27.00 5.24
CA TYR A 70 16.92 -28.33 5.38
C TYR A 70 17.41 -28.88 4.04
N LEU A 71 16.59 -28.82 2.99
CA LEU A 71 16.92 -29.30 1.65
C LEU A 71 18.09 -28.54 1.03
N LEU A 72 18.13 -27.22 1.21
CA LEU A 72 19.19 -26.34 0.72
C LEU A 72 20.42 -26.29 1.63
N LYS A 73 20.45 -27.07 2.72
CA LYS A 73 21.54 -27.08 3.72
C LYS A 73 21.83 -25.69 4.33
N PHE A 74 20.82 -24.83 4.42
CA PHE A 74 20.94 -23.47 4.94
C PHE A 74 20.98 -23.48 6.48
N ARG A 75 22.18 -23.66 7.04
CA ARG A 75 22.39 -23.81 8.50
C ARG A 75 22.01 -22.59 9.33
N LEU A 76 22.09 -21.38 8.77
CA LEU A 76 21.77 -20.14 9.48
C LEU A 76 20.31 -20.08 9.94
N TRP A 77 19.38 -20.65 9.16
CA TRP A 77 17.97 -20.73 9.54
C TRP A 77 17.79 -21.39 10.91
N PHE A 78 18.38 -22.57 11.10
CA PHE A 78 18.22 -23.34 12.34
C PHE A 78 18.85 -22.63 13.55
N LYS A 79 19.96 -21.92 13.35
CA LYS A 79 20.61 -21.13 14.41
C LYS A 79 19.72 -19.99 14.92
N PHE A 80 19.01 -19.30 14.00
CA PHE A 80 18.18 -18.14 14.34
C PHE A 80 16.69 -18.45 14.48
N TYR A 81 16.27 -19.71 14.25
CA TYR A 81 14.88 -20.12 14.29
C TYR A 81 14.13 -19.71 15.56
N PRO A 82 14.68 -19.87 16.79
CA PRO A 82 13.98 -19.45 18.01
C PRO A 82 13.63 -17.95 18.03
N ALA A 83 14.54 -17.09 17.55
CA ALA A 83 14.31 -15.66 17.46
C ALA A 83 13.25 -15.33 16.40
N PHE A 84 13.33 -15.95 15.22
CA PHE A 84 12.32 -15.80 14.17
C PHE A 84 10.94 -16.27 14.61
N PHE A 85 10.88 -17.40 15.32
CA PHE A 85 9.65 -17.96 15.87
C PHE A 85 8.98 -16.99 16.84
N LEU A 86 9.73 -16.50 17.84
CA LEU A 86 9.21 -15.52 18.81
C LEU A 86 8.79 -14.21 18.14
N ALA A 87 9.57 -13.71 17.18
CA ALA A 87 9.23 -12.51 16.43
C ALA A 87 7.94 -12.70 15.62
N ALA A 88 7.79 -13.82 14.91
CA ALA A 88 6.60 -14.11 14.10
C ALA A 88 5.34 -14.23 14.96
N ILE A 89 5.44 -14.88 16.14
CA ILE A 89 4.33 -14.96 17.09
C ILE A 89 4.01 -13.59 17.69
N GLY A 90 5.02 -12.82 18.10
CA GLY A 90 4.83 -11.47 18.61
C GLY A 90 4.14 -10.56 17.60
N ILE A 91 4.59 -10.56 16.35
CA ILE A 91 3.98 -9.80 15.25
C ILE A 91 2.53 -10.27 15.01
N GLY A 92 2.30 -11.58 14.95
CA GLY A 92 0.95 -12.15 14.79
C GLY A 92 -0.01 -11.74 15.90
N LEU A 93 0.46 -11.73 17.15
CA LEU A 93 -0.30 -11.25 18.30
C LEU A 93 -0.61 -9.76 18.19
N ILE A 94 0.39 -8.91 17.90
CA ILE A 94 0.21 -7.47 17.74
C ILE A 94 -0.83 -7.16 16.65
N ILE A 95 -0.71 -7.80 15.49
CA ILE A 95 -1.65 -7.67 14.37
C ILE A 95 -3.07 -8.08 14.82
N SER A 96 -3.20 -9.17 15.55
CA SER A 96 -4.48 -9.66 16.09
C SER A 96 -5.09 -8.70 17.12
N ILE A 97 -4.28 -8.07 17.99
CA ILE A 97 -4.73 -7.05 18.95
C ILE A 97 -5.23 -5.81 18.21
N ILE A 98 -4.47 -5.32 17.22
CA ILE A 98 -4.86 -4.16 16.40
C ILE A 98 -6.19 -4.44 15.70
N TYR A 99 -6.34 -5.63 15.13
CA TYR A 99 -7.58 -6.05 14.48
C TYR A 99 -8.75 -6.11 15.47
N SER A 100 -8.56 -6.71 16.65
CA SER A 100 -9.60 -6.76 17.69
C SER A 100 -10.08 -5.37 18.08
N LYS A 101 -9.16 -4.43 18.32
CA LYS A 101 -9.48 -3.03 18.60
C LYS A 101 -10.20 -2.33 17.44
N LYS A 102 -9.86 -2.67 16.20
CA LYS A 102 -10.55 -2.16 15.01
C LYS A 102 -12.00 -2.63 14.98
N VAL A 103 -12.24 -3.94 15.10
CA VAL A 103 -13.60 -4.52 15.09
C VAL A 103 -14.43 -4.00 16.25
N ALA A 104 -13.85 -3.86 17.44
CA ALA A 104 -14.53 -3.30 18.61
C ALA A 104 -14.95 -1.84 18.40
N ARG A 105 -14.10 -1.03 17.77
CA ARG A 105 -14.44 0.36 17.41
C ARG A 105 -15.55 0.43 16.37
N GLU A 106 -15.47 -0.38 15.32
CA GLU A 106 -16.55 -0.50 14.32
C GLU A 106 -17.87 -0.90 14.98
N ARG A 107 -17.82 -1.83 15.94
CA ARG A 107 -19.02 -2.28 16.68
C ARG A 107 -19.63 -1.18 17.54
N LYS A 108 -18.79 -0.32 18.13
CA LYS A 108 -19.21 0.88 18.89
C LYS A 108 -19.63 2.06 17.98
N GLY A 109 -19.69 1.87 16.66
CA GLY A 109 -19.99 2.96 15.71
C GLY A 109 -18.87 3.99 15.56
N VAL A 110 -17.70 3.74 16.14
CA VAL A 110 -16.51 4.61 16.04
C VAL A 110 -15.79 4.28 14.73
N SER A 111 -16.40 4.63 13.60
CA SER A 111 -15.68 4.66 12.33
C SER A 111 -14.78 5.91 12.35
N LYS A 112 -13.45 5.72 12.36
CA LYS A 112 -12.57 6.82 11.96
C LYS A 112 -12.69 6.91 10.45
N THR A 113 -13.64 7.70 9.96
CA THR A 113 -13.58 8.18 8.58
C THR A 113 -12.27 8.94 8.44
N PHE A 114 -11.30 8.36 7.74
CA PHE A 114 -10.11 9.11 7.36
C PHE A 114 -10.61 10.33 6.58
N THR A 115 -10.30 11.53 7.06
CA THR A 115 -10.72 12.77 6.39
C THR A 115 -9.50 13.44 5.80
N ILE A 116 -9.61 13.79 4.51
CA ILE A 116 -8.55 14.53 3.83
C ILE A 116 -8.53 15.96 4.35
N THR A 117 -7.32 16.40 4.71
CA THR A 117 -7.06 17.76 5.20
C THR A 117 -6.90 18.73 4.03
N ASN A 118 -7.28 19.99 4.25
CA ASN A 118 -7.12 21.03 3.22
C ASN A 118 -5.65 21.21 2.77
N PRO A 119 -4.63 21.17 3.66
CA PRO A 119 -3.24 21.29 3.23
C PRO A 119 -2.82 20.24 2.20
N LEU A 120 -3.32 19.00 2.31
CA LEU A 120 -3.01 17.95 1.34
C LEU A 120 -3.65 18.25 -0.02
N ILE A 121 -4.89 18.73 -0.04
CA ILE A 121 -5.57 19.12 -1.30
C ILE A 121 -4.85 20.30 -1.95
N ILE A 122 -4.45 21.29 -1.16
CA ILE A 122 -3.68 22.46 -1.62
C ILE A 122 -2.34 22.02 -2.20
N LEU A 123 -1.63 21.09 -1.55
CA LEU A 123 -0.38 20.55 -2.06
C LEU A 123 -0.57 19.89 -3.43
N ILE A 124 -1.58 19.03 -3.59
CA ILE A 124 -1.86 18.37 -4.87
C ILE A 124 -2.30 19.38 -5.94
N LEU A 125 -3.07 20.40 -5.56
CA LEU A 125 -3.44 21.51 -6.44
C LEU A 125 -2.19 22.24 -6.96
N VAL A 126 -1.25 22.59 -6.07
CA VAL A 126 0.03 23.21 -6.44
C VAL A 126 0.84 22.31 -7.38
N ILE A 127 0.89 21.00 -7.13
CA ILE A 127 1.56 20.05 -8.02
C ILE A 127 0.90 20.04 -9.41
N SER A 128 -0.43 20.04 -9.49
CA SER A 128 -1.13 20.09 -10.79
C SER A 128 -0.88 21.40 -11.56
N LEU A 129 -0.77 22.53 -10.85
CA LEU A 129 -0.37 23.81 -11.44
C LEU A 129 1.09 23.78 -11.90
N ALA A 130 1.99 23.14 -11.15
CA ALA A 130 3.38 22.97 -11.57
C ALA A 130 3.49 22.09 -12.83
N THR A 131 2.66 21.05 -12.95
CA THR A 131 2.55 20.25 -14.18
C THR A 131 2.11 21.11 -15.37
N LEU A 132 1.10 21.95 -15.20
CA LEU A 132 0.64 22.91 -16.21
C LEU A 132 1.78 23.84 -16.65
N ILE A 133 2.45 24.49 -15.69
CA ILE A 133 3.53 25.45 -15.95
C ILE A 133 4.68 24.75 -16.68
N THR A 134 5.06 23.55 -16.22
CA THR A 134 6.10 22.73 -16.87
C THR A 134 5.73 22.43 -18.32
N GLY A 135 4.48 22.03 -18.57
CA GLY A 135 3.98 21.79 -19.93
C GLY A 135 4.04 23.03 -20.82
N ALA A 136 3.71 24.20 -20.27
CA ALA A 136 3.71 25.46 -21.00
C ALA A 136 5.11 25.95 -21.39
N ILE A 137 6.13 25.70 -20.54
CA ILE A 137 7.51 26.15 -20.79
C ILE A 137 8.32 25.17 -21.63
N MET A 138 7.99 23.87 -21.63
CA MET A 138 8.72 22.82 -22.36
C MET A 138 9.02 23.12 -23.85
N PRO A 139 8.12 23.74 -24.65
CA PRO A 139 8.40 24.06 -26.05
C PRO A 139 9.55 25.07 -26.25
N PHE A 140 9.83 25.89 -25.23
CA PHE A 140 10.71 27.05 -25.32
C PHE A 140 12.09 26.82 -24.69
N ILE A 141 12.25 25.77 -23.89
CA ILE A 141 13.51 25.50 -23.18
C ILE A 141 14.45 24.70 -24.09
N PRO A 142 15.75 25.06 -24.19
CA PRO A 142 16.75 24.29 -24.91
C PRO A 142 17.03 22.93 -24.24
N GLN A 143 17.77 22.06 -24.93
CA GLN A 143 18.18 20.76 -24.39
C GLN A 143 18.89 20.95 -23.05
N ASN A 144 18.44 20.21 -22.04
CA ASN A 144 18.97 20.30 -20.69
C ASN A 144 18.72 18.99 -19.93
N SER A 145 19.39 18.81 -18.80
CA SER A 145 19.32 17.61 -17.97
C SER A 145 18.17 17.61 -16.97
N PHE A 146 17.31 18.63 -16.93
CA PHE A 146 16.34 18.84 -15.85
C PHE A 146 14.87 18.80 -16.31
N ILE A 147 14.47 19.67 -17.23
CA ILE A 147 13.09 19.84 -17.72
C ILE A 147 12.95 19.29 -19.13
N GLY A 148 11.89 18.51 -19.34
CA GLY A 148 11.49 18.00 -20.65
C GLY A 148 11.59 16.48 -20.79
N ILE A 149 11.20 16.00 -21.97
CA ILE A 149 11.35 14.60 -22.40
C ILE A 149 12.78 14.39 -22.85
N ARG A 150 13.56 13.73 -21.99
CA ARG A 150 15.00 13.57 -22.11
C ARG A 150 15.33 12.12 -22.43
N THR A 151 15.21 11.76 -23.71
CA THR A 151 15.75 10.49 -24.22
C THR A 151 17.09 10.76 -24.89
N SER A 152 17.90 9.73 -25.10
CA SER A 152 19.18 9.88 -25.82
C SER A 152 19.00 10.53 -27.19
N ARG A 153 17.85 10.32 -27.86
CA ARG A 153 17.53 10.94 -29.15
C ARG A 153 17.19 12.42 -29.02
N THR A 154 16.36 12.81 -28.05
CA THR A 154 15.99 14.22 -27.89
C THR A 154 17.17 15.06 -27.39
N LEU A 155 18.10 14.49 -26.62
CA LEU A 155 19.29 15.22 -26.15
C LEU A 155 20.34 15.44 -27.25
N ASN A 156 20.38 14.60 -28.28
CA ASN A 156 21.37 14.71 -29.36
C ASN A 156 20.84 15.45 -30.61
N ASN A 157 19.53 15.77 -30.65
CA ASN A 157 18.93 16.45 -31.80
C ASN A 157 18.00 17.60 -31.35
N PRO A 158 18.39 18.87 -31.55
CA PRO A 158 17.64 20.03 -31.07
C PRO A 158 16.29 20.23 -31.78
N ILE A 159 16.16 19.77 -33.03
CA ILE A 159 14.91 19.83 -33.78
C ILE A 159 13.93 18.81 -33.21
N LEU A 160 14.39 17.58 -33.00
CA LEU A 160 13.59 16.50 -32.39
C LEU A 160 13.21 16.84 -30.94
N TRP A 161 14.14 17.43 -30.18
CA TRP A 161 13.87 17.98 -28.84
C TRP A 161 12.67 18.91 -28.86
N ARG A 162 12.67 19.91 -29.76
CA ARG A 162 11.59 20.90 -29.82
C ARG A 162 10.25 20.25 -30.18
N LYS A 163 10.21 19.38 -31.19
CA LYS A 163 8.97 18.69 -31.59
C LYS A 163 8.39 17.86 -30.44
N VAL A 164 9.20 17.00 -29.83
CA VAL A 164 8.77 16.11 -28.75
C VAL A 164 8.33 16.90 -27.52
N ASN A 165 9.09 17.92 -27.10
CA ASN A 165 8.73 18.72 -25.93
C ASN A 165 7.55 19.65 -26.19
N THR A 166 7.27 20.01 -27.45
CA THR A 166 6.03 20.71 -27.81
C THR A 166 4.82 19.82 -27.61
N VAL A 167 4.84 18.62 -28.20
CA VAL A 167 3.71 17.68 -28.09
C VAL A 167 3.53 17.19 -26.65
N GLY A 168 4.61 16.76 -26.00
CA GLY A 168 4.60 16.34 -24.60
C GLY A 168 4.15 17.46 -23.65
N GLY A 169 4.59 18.69 -23.91
CA GLY A 169 4.21 19.88 -23.16
C GLY A 169 2.72 20.19 -23.24
N ILE A 170 2.11 20.10 -24.44
CA ILE A 170 0.67 20.31 -24.64
C ILE A 170 -0.16 19.38 -23.73
N GLY A 171 0.17 18.09 -23.65
CA GLY A 171 -0.59 17.19 -22.78
C GLY A 171 -0.38 17.48 -21.30
N PHE A 172 0.81 17.91 -20.86
CA PHE A 172 0.99 18.38 -19.48
C PHE A 172 0.18 19.64 -19.18
N VAL A 173 0.03 20.57 -20.14
CA VAL A 173 -0.87 21.73 -20.00
C VAL A 173 -2.32 21.28 -19.81
N VAL A 174 -2.81 20.38 -20.65
CA VAL A 174 -4.19 19.87 -20.58
C VAL A 174 -4.46 19.14 -19.27
N ILE A 175 -3.58 18.23 -18.88
CA ILE A 175 -3.68 17.48 -17.62
C ILE A 175 -3.62 18.43 -16.42
N GLY A 176 -2.64 19.34 -16.40
CA GLY A 176 -2.47 20.31 -15.32
C GLY A 176 -3.69 21.21 -15.17
N LEU A 177 -4.20 21.78 -16.26
CA LEU A 177 -5.43 22.60 -16.26
C LEU A 177 -6.64 21.84 -15.71
N ALA A 178 -6.90 20.65 -16.25
CA ALA A 178 -8.04 19.84 -15.86
C ALA A 178 -8.00 19.48 -14.37
N PHE A 179 -6.85 19.00 -13.87
CA PHE A 179 -6.72 18.59 -12.48
C PHE A 179 -6.61 19.77 -11.51
N SER A 180 -6.03 20.90 -11.91
CA SER A 180 -6.08 22.13 -11.11
C SER A 180 -7.52 22.57 -10.87
N PHE A 181 -8.36 22.56 -11.91
CA PHE A 181 -9.78 22.86 -11.76
C PHE A 181 -10.49 21.86 -10.85
N ILE A 182 -10.26 20.55 -11.01
CA ILE A 182 -10.86 19.50 -10.18
C ILE A 182 -10.46 19.67 -8.71
N PHE A 183 -9.17 19.81 -8.39
CA PHE A 183 -8.72 19.95 -7.00
C PHE A 183 -9.19 21.27 -6.36
N TYR A 184 -9.27 22.36 -7.12
CA TYR A 184 -9.88 23.60 -6.66
C TYR A 184 -11.37 23.41 -6.30
N ARG A 185 -12.12 22.67 -7.13
CA ARG A 185 -13.53 22.33 -6.85
C ARG A 185 -13.66 21.47 -5.59
N ILE A 186 -12.78 20.48 -5.41
CA ILE A 186 -12.78 19.59 -4.24
C ILE A 186 -12.46 20.37 -2.95
N LEU A 187 -11.55 21.34 -3.01
CA LEU A 187 -11.21 22.19 -1.87
C LEU A 187 -12.42 22.97 -1.32
N LYS A 188 -13.38 23.32 -2.19
CA LYS A 188 -14.62 24.01 -1.82
C LYS A 188 -15.70 23.09 -1.21
N ILE A 189 -15.51 21.78 -1.19
CA ILE A 189 -16.49 20.85 -0.60
C ILE A 189 -16.43 20.95 0.93
N VAL A 190 -17.56 21.33 1.53
CA VAL A 190 -17.72 21.45 2.99
C VAL A 190 -17.84 20.09 3.67
N ASP A 191 -18.58 19.17 3.05
CA ASP A 191 -18.74 17.80 3.53
C ASP A 191 -17.41 17.02 3.45
N LYS A 192 -16.87 16.65 4.62
CA LYS A 192 -15.56 16.00 4.73
C LYS A 192 -15.54 14.58 4.15
N GLU A 193 -16.64 13.84 4.22
CA GLU A 193 -16.72 12.48 3.70
C GLU A 193 -16.78 12.52 2.17
N LYS A 194 -17.68 13.34 1.63
CA LYS A 194 -17.79 13.57 0.19
C LYS A 194 -16.48 14.09 -0.39
N ARG A 195 -15.84 15.07 0.27
CA ARG A 195 -14.54 15.61 -0.14
C ARG A 195 -13.46 14.52 -0.19
N THR A 196 -13.41 13.65 0.82
CA THR A 196 -12.42 12.58 0.89
C THR A 196 -12.60 11.56 -0.23
N LYS A 197 -13.86 11.23 -0.54
CA LYS A 197 -14.20 10.32 -1.65
C LYS A 197 -13.79 10.91 -3.00
N GLU A 198 -14.19 12.16 -3.28
CA GLU A 198 -13.85 12.84 -4.54
C GLU A 198 -12.33 13.07 -4.69
N PHE A 199 -11.65 13.44 -3.60
CA PHE A 199 -10.19 13.57 -3.59
C PHE A 199 -9.49 12.25 -3.91
N SER A 200 -9.86 11.16 -3.22
CA SER A 200 -9.24 9.84 -3.42
C SER A 200 -9.40 9.33 -4.85
N ARG A 201 -10.57 9.55 -5.46
CA ARG A 201 -10.82 9.20 -6.86
C ARG A 201 -9.96 10.05 -7.80
N SER A 202 -9.93 11.37 -7.58
CA SER A 202 -9.25 12.32 -8.47
C SER A 202 -7.73 12.20 -8.41
N ILE A 203 -7.15 11.93 -7.23
CA ILE A 203 -5.70 11.72 -7.10
C ILE A 203 -5.24 10.46 -7.85
N ILE A 204 -6.03 9.38 -7.80
CA ILE A 204 -5.72 8.15 -8.55
C ILE A 204 -5.76 8.45 -10.06
N MET A 205 -6.81 9.13 -10.54
CA MET A 205 -6.89 9.52 -11.95
C MET A 205 -5.73 10.42 -12.38
N PHE A 206 -5.35 11.39 -11.53
CA PHE A 206 -4.22 12.28 -11.81
C PHE A 206 -2.93 11.50 -12.01
N ILE A 207 -2.63 10.56 -11.10
CA ILE A 207 -1.43 9.71 -11.19
C ILE A 207 -1.49 8.87 -12.45
N VAL A 208 -2.58 8.13 -12.68
CA VAL A 208 -2.69 7.20 -13.82
C VAL A 208 -2.57 7.93 -15.15
N ILE A 209 -3.34 9.02 -15.35
CA ILE A 209 -3.33 9.79 -16.60
C ILE A 209 -1.95 10.41 -16.83
N THR A 210 -1.33 10.98 -15.79
CA THR A 210 0.01 11.57 -15.91
C THR A 210 1.06 10.50 -16.24
N SER A 211 1.02 9.34 -15.60
CA SER A 211 1.95 8.23 -15.88
C SER A 211 1.80 7.71 -17.31
N VAL A 212 0.57 7.50 -17.77
CA VAL A 212 0.30 7.09 -19.16
C VAL A 212 0.82 8.14 -20.14
N TRP A 213 0.60 9.43 -19.85
CA TRP A 213 1.09 10.52 -20.69
C TRP A 213 2.62 10.59 -20.74
N VAL A 214 3.30 10.40 -19.60
CA VAL A 214 4.78 10.35 -19.55
C VAL A 214 5.29 9.19 -20.40
N ILE A 215 4.71 7.99 -20.26
CA ILE A 215 5.11 6.82 -21.03
C ILE A 215 4.94 7.10 -22.52
N PHE A 216 3.76 7.55 -22.94
CA PHE A 216 3.50 7.94 -24.32
C PHE A 216 4.51 8.99 -24.84
N SER A 217 4.80 10.00 -24.03
CA SER A 217 5.74 11.08 -24.38
C SER A 217 7.17 10.57 -24.60
N ILE A 218 7.61 9.55 -23.87
CA ILE A 218 8.92 8.90 -24.06
C ILE A 218 9.01 8.19 -25.42
N PHE A 219 7.88 7.74 -25.99
CA PHE A 219 7.82 7.09 -27.29
C PHE A 219 7.73 8.06 -28.49
N LEU A 220 7.35 9.32 -28.27
CA LEU A 220 7.29 10.35 -29.32
C LEU A 220 8.56 10.48 -30.18
N PRO A 221 9.80 10.41 -29.65
CA PRO A 221 11.04 10.49 -30.45
C PRO A 221 11.25 9.34 -31.44
N TYR A 222 10.39 8.32 -31.41
CA TYR A 222 10.43 7.18 -32.32
C TYR A 222 9.36 7.27 -33.42
N ILE A 223 8.40 8.19 -33.26
CA ILE A 223 7.27 8.36 -34.18
C ILE A 223 7.36 9.71 -34.91
N LEU A 224 8.01 10.73 -34.31
CA LEU A 224 8.28 12.06 -34.87
C LEU A 224 9.69 12.18 -35.47
#